data_AF-A0A2V8PZ03-F1
#
_entry.id   AF-A0A2V8PZ03-F1
#
_cell.length_a   1.000
_cell.length_b   1.000
_cell.length_c   1.000
_cell.angle_alpha   90.00
_cell.angle_beta   90.00
_cell.angle_gamma   90.00
#
_symmetry.space_group_name_H-M   'P 1'
#
loop_
_entity.id
_entity.type
_entity.pdbx_description
1 polymer ?
#
loop_
_entity_poly.entity_id
_entity_poly.type
_entity_poly.pdbx_seq_one_letter_code
_entity_poly.pdbx_strand_id
1 'polypeptide(L)'
;MIRTDNIKRALIRYLPLTPAIFLAVLIPRYWVDLPQYDEWDSVTFFEHLSQGSLTAGLLFKQANEYRQFFPNVIVVALGWLTRWDIRYDMVL
;
A
#
# COMPACT_ATOMS: atom_id res chain seq x y z
N MET A 1 36.95 -0.05 22.06
CA MET A 1 36.77 1.16 21.24
C MET A 1 35.98 0.77 19.99
N ILE A 2 34.65 0.86 20.05
CA ILE A 2 33.79 0.54 18.91
C ILE A 2 34.13 1.55 17.81
N ARG A 3 34.62 1.06 16.68
CA ARG A 3 35.08 1.89 15.57
C ARG A 3 33.89 2.70 15.06
N THR A 4 33.90 4.00 15.35
CA THR A 4 32.83 4.99 15.10
C THR A 4 32.33 4.95 13.66
N ASP A 5 33.17 4.47 12.74
CA ASP A 5 32.88 4.25 11.32
C ASP A 5 31.75 3.24 11.07
N ASN A 6 31.59 2.23 11.93
CA ASN A 6 30.53 1.23 11.78
C ASN A 6 29.16 1.84 12.11
N ILE A 7 29.09 2.70 13.13
CA ILE A 7 27.88 3.42 13.53
C ILE A 7 27.46 4.40 12.42
N LYS A 8 28.42 5.17 11.86
CA LYS A 8 28.15 6.08 10.76
C LYS A 8 27.60 5.36 9.52
N ARG A 9 28.17 4.21 9.15
CA ARG A 9 27.67 3.39 8.03
C ARG A 9 26.28 2.84 8.29
N ALA A 10 26.01 2.40 9.51
CA ALA A 10 24.68 1.94 9.90
C ALA A 10 23.65 3.08 9.82
N LEU A 11 23.99 4.28 10.32
CA LEU A 11 23.11 5.45 10.22
C LEU A 11 22.80 5.80 8.77
N ILE A 12 23.80 5.87 7.88
CA ILE A 12 23.55 6.16 6.46
C ILE A 12 22.62 5.12 5.81
N ARG A 13 22.73 3.85 6.20
CA ARG A 13 21.91 2.76 5.66
C ARG A 13 20.47 2.77 6.19
N TYR A 14 20.27 3.03 7.48
CA TYR A 14 18.97 2.79 8.14
C TYR A 14 18.21 4.08 8.48
N LEU A 15 18.89 5.23 8.63
CA LEU A 15 18.23 6.50 8.90
C LEU A 15 17.18 6.86 7.84
N PRO A 16 17.37 6.59 6.53
CA PRO A 16 16.32 6.84 5.53
C PRO A 16 15.05 6.01 5.72
N LEU A 17 15.11 4.89 6.45
CA LEU A 17 13.94 4.05 6.74
C LEU A 17 13.11 4.57 7.92
N THR A 18 13.64 5.53 8.69
CA THR A 18 12.93 6.02 9.89
C THR A 18 11.57 6.63 9.59
N PRO A 19 11.33 7.39 8.50
CA PRO A 19 10.00 7.91 8.21
C PRO A 19 9.00 6.79 7.89
N ALA A 20 9.42 5.80 7.11
CA ALA A 20 8.57 4.66 6.77
C ALA A 20 8.22 3.82 8.01
N ILE A 21 9.20 3.54 8.87
CA ILE A 21 8.97 2.81 10.13
C ILE A 21 8.04 3.62 11.05
N PHE A 22 8.24 4.94 11.13
CA PHE A 22 7.40 5.81 11.94
C PHE A 22 5.94 5.82 11.46
N LEU A 23 5.71 5.92 10.16
CA LEU A 23 4.36 5.84 9.57
C LEU A 23 3.73 4.46 9.79
N ALA A 24 4.48 3.37 9.60
CA ALA A 24 3.99 2.02 9.84
C ALA A 24 3.53 1.78 11.30
N VAL A 25 4.06 2.55 12.27
CA VAL A 25 3.61 2.52 13.67
C VAL A 25 2.42 3.45 13.91
N LEU A 26 2.44 4.66 13.34
CA LEU A 26 1.39 5.66 13.57
C LEU A 26 0.08 5.31 12.88
N ILE A 27 0.12 4.83 11.64
CA ILE A 27 -1.10 4.58 10.85
C ILE A 27 -2.03 3.60 11.56
N PRO A 28 -1.61 2.41 12.01
CA PRO A 28 -2.52 1.50 12.74
C PRO A 28 -3.08 2.08 14.04
N ARG A 29 -2.41 3.09 14.63
CA ARG A 29 -2.84 3.74 15.88
C ARG A 29 -3.82 4.88 15.67
N TYR A 30 -3.70 5.62 14.57
CA TYR A 30 -4.40 6.87 14.31
C TYR A 30 -5.22 6.87 13.01
N TRP A 31 -5.42 5.71 12.38
CA TRP A 31 -6.25 5.56 11.19
C TRP A 31 -7.72 5.91 11.47
N VAL A 32 -8.42 6.27 10.39
CA VAL A 32 -9.86 6.53 10.37
C VAL A 32 -10.49 5.57 9.37
N ASP A 33 -11.63 4.99 9.73
CA ASP A 33 -12.39 4.08 8.86
C ASP A 33 -13.16 4.86 7.79
N LEU A 34 -12.43 5.51 6.90
CA LEU A 34 -12.97 6.30 5.81
C LEU A 34 -12.02 6.23 4.61
N PRO A 35 -12.43 5.57 3.51
CA PRO A 35 -11.65 5.59 2.28
C PRO A 35 -11.47 7.02 1.76
N GLN A 36 -10.31 7.31 1.17
CA GLN A 36 -9.99 8.60 0.55
C GLN A 36 -9.41 8.43 -0.86
N TYR A 37 -9.85 9.29 -1.78
CA TYR A 37 -9.32 9.38 -3.16
C TYR A 37 -9.19 8.01 -3.85
N ASP A 38 -7.97 7.57 -4.13
CA ASP A 38 -7.66 6.32 -4.85
C ASP A 38 -8.21 5.07 -4.12
N GLU A 39 -8.38 5.14 -2.80
CA GLU A 39 -9.01 4.05 -2.03
C GLU A 39 -10.49 3.88 -2.43
N TRP A 40 -11.19 4.95 -2.79
CA TRP A 40 -12.54 4.84 -3.35
C TRP A 40 -12.55 4.21 -4.75
N ASP A 41 -11.55 4.50 -5.58
CA ASP A 41 -11.48 3.89 -6.91
C ASP A 41 -11.29 2.36 -6.82
N SER A 42 -10.58 1.90 -5.78
CA SER A 42 -10.36 0.48 -5.52
C SER A 42 -11.63 -0.31 -5.20
N VAL A 43 -12.70 0.35 -4.70
CA VAL A 43 -14.01 -0.25 -4.40
C VAL A 43 -14.54 -1.03 -5.60
N THR A 44 -14.36 -0.48 -6.81
CA THR A 44 -14.82 -1.11 -8.05
C THR A 44 -14.17 -2.48 -8.22
N PHE A 45 -12.88 -2.62 -7.92
CA PHE A 45 -12.20 -3.91 -7.99
C PHE A 45 -12.78 -4.89 -6.96
N PHE A 46 -13.06 -4.44 -5.74
CA PHE A 46 -13.59 -5.30 -4.68
C PHE A 46 -15.05 -5.72 -4.92
N GLU A 47 -15.86 -4.84 -5.51
CA GLU A 47 -17.20 -5.17 -5.97
C GLU A 47 -17.15 -6.30 -7.01
N HIS A 48 -16.37 -6.12 -8.07
CA HIS A 48 -16.19 -7.13 -9.11
C HIS A 48 -15.55 -8.42 -8.59
N LEU A 49 -14.61 -8.32 -7.65
CA LEU A 49 -14.02 -9.47 -6.99
C LEU A 49 -15.07 -10.26 -6.18
N SER A 50 -15.91 -9.57 -5.40
CA SER A 50 -16.97 -10.19 -4.59
C SER A 50 -18.04 -10.88 -5.44
N GLN A 51 -18.30 -10.37 -6.63
CA GLN A 51 -19.26 -10.92 -7.60
C GLN A 51 -18.64 -12.01 -8.49
N GLY A 52 -17.33 -12.28 -8.37
CA GLY A 52 -16.62 -13.20 -9.25
C GLY A 52 -16.50 -12.71 -10.71
N SER A 53 -16.69 -11.42 -10.95
CA SER A 53 -16.66 -10.78 -12.28
C SER A 53 -15.39 -9.97 -12.54
N LEU A 54 -14.39 -10.05 -11.65
CA LEU A 54 -13.10 -9.38 -11.82
C LEU A 54 -12.36 -9.94 -13.06
N THR A 55 -11.99 -9.04 -13.97
CA THR A 55 -11.26 -9.38 -15.20
C THR A 55 -9.90 -8.71 -15.25
N ALA A 56 -8.96 -9.33 -15.98
CA ALA A 56 -7.66 -8.71 -16.25
C ALA A 56 -7.78 -7.39 -17.02
N GLY A 57 -8.82 -7.24 -17.85
CA GLY A 57 -9.11 -5.99 -18.56
C GLY A 57 -9.43 -4.84 -17.61
N LEU A 58 -10.12 -5.10 -16.51
CA LEU A 58 -10.41 -4.11 -15.48
C LEU A 58 -9.14 -3.65 -14.76
N LEU A 59 -8.23 -4.59 -14.47
CA LEU A 59 -6.93 -4.29 -13.86
C LEU A 59 -5.99 -3.51 -14.81
N PHE A 60 -6.14 -3.69 -16.12
CA PHE A 60 -5.35 -3.01 -17.17
C PHE A 60 -6.01 -1.73 -17.70
N LYS A 61 -7.10 -1.27 -17.07
CA LYS A 61 -7.81 -0.05 -17.46
C LYS A 61 -6.86 1.16 -17.40
N GLN A 62 -7.06 2.10 -18.32
CA GLN A 62 -6.30 3.34 -18.35
C GLN A 62 -6.70 4.23 -17.17
N ALA A 63 -5.71 4.67 -16.40
CA ALA A 63 -5.84 5.65 -15.33
C ALA A 63 -4.95 6.85 -15.71
N ASN A 64 -5.59 7.96 -16.06
CA ASN A 64 -4.93 9.15 -16.63
C ASN A 64 -4.06 8.78 -17.85
N GLU A 65 -2.75 9.02 -17.80
CA GLU A 65 -1.81 8.80 -18.91
C GLU A 65 -1.18 7.41 -18.94
N TYR A 66 -1.46 6.54 -17.96
CA TYR A 66 -0.79 5.24 -17.84
C TYR A 66 -1.74 4.11 -17.43
N ARG A 67 -1.19 2.88 -17.38
CA ARG A 67 -1.92 1.67 -17.03
C ARG A 67 -1.30 1.04 -15.80
N GLN A 68 -2.06 1.03 -14.72
CA GLN A 68 -1.64 0.58 -13.39
C GLN A 68 -1.82 -0.93 -13.18
N PHE A 69 -1.47 -1.76 -14.15
CA PHE A 69 -1.77 -3.20 -14.05
C PHE A 69 -1.17 -3.87 -12.81
N PHE A 70 0.14 -3.74 -12.60
CA PHE A 70 0.79 -4.34 -11.45
C PHE A 70 0.37 -3.72 -10.11
N PRO A 71 0.27 -2.39 -9.97
CA PRO A 71 -0.33 -1.78 -8.78
C PRO A 71 -1.72 -2.32 -8.46
N ASN A 72 -2.62 -2.41 -9.44
CA ASN A 72 -3.98 -2.90 -9.24
C ASN A 72 -4.00 -4.38 -8.81
N VAL A 73 -3.11 -5.20 -9.34
CA VAL A 73 -2.95 -6.61 -8.89
C VAL A 73 -2.54 -6.67 -7.41
N ILE A 74 -1.62 -5.82 -6.97
CA ILE A 74 -1.18 -5.76 -5.58
C ILE A 74 -2.33 -5.33 -4.67
N VAL A 75 -3.06 -4.27 -5.03
CA VAL A 75 -4.22 -3.77 -4.26
C VAL A 75 -5.28 -4.84 -4.13
N VAL A 76 -5.65 -5.51 -5.22
CA VAL A 76 -6.65 -6.59 -5.18
C VAL A 76 -6.17 -7.77 -4.34
N ALA A 77 -4.91 -8.18 -4.48
CA ALA A 77 -4.36 -9.28 -3.69
C ALA A 77 -4.31 -8.96 -2.20
N LEU A 78 -3.91 -7.73 -1.85
CA LEU A 78 -3.85 -7.24 -0.48
C LEU A 78 -5.26 -7.17 0.11
N GLY A 79 -6.19 -6.50 -0.56
CA GLY A 79 -7.57 -6.39 -0.09
C GLY A 79 -8.29 -7.74 -0.01
N TRP A 80 -7.97 -8.70 -0.88
CA TRP A 80 -8.48 -10.07 -0.72
C TRP A 80 -7.95 -10.74 0.56
N LEU A 81 -6.66 -10.58 0.86
CA LEU A 81 -6.03 -11.18 2.06
C LEU A 81 -6.47 -10.50 3.36
N THR A 82 -6.66 -9.19 3.35
CA THR A 82 -6.99 -8.37 4.53
C THR A 82 -8.49 -8.17 4.72
N ARG A 83 -9.31 -8.68 3.79
CA ARG A 83 -10.76 -8.40 3.69
C ARG A 83 -11.05 -6.90 3.51
N TRP A 84 -10.21 -6.25 2.71
CA TRP A 84 -10.24 -4.84 2.38
C TRP A 84 -10.24 -3.95 3.64
N ASP A 85 -9.26 -4.22 4.49
CA ASP A 85 -8.96 -3.38 5.64
C ASP A 85 -7.99 -2.27 5.21
N ILE A 86 -8.53 -1.05 5.14
CA ILE A 86 -7.87 0.16 4.60
C ILE A 86 -6.54 0.45 5.31
N ARG A 87 -6.38 0.02 6.57
CA ARG A 87 -5.11 0.22 7.31
C ARG A 87 -3.89 -0.35 6.58
N TYR A 88 -4.07 -1.46 5.88
CA TYR A 88 -2.97 -2.11 5.17
C TYR A 88 -2.65 -1.38 3.86
N ASP A 89 -3.67 -0.85 3.20
CA ASP A 89 -3.51 -0.04 1.99
C ASP A 89 -2.80 1.29 2.32
N MET A 90 -3.10 1.90 3.48
CA MET A 90 -2.44 3.12 3.95
C MET A 90 -0.96 2.93 4.33
N VAL A 91 -0.57 1.73 4.79
CA VAL A 91 0.83 1.42 5.19
C VAL A 91 1.71 1.08 4.00
N LEU A 92 1.11 0.67 2.88
CA LEU A 92 1.79 0.25 1.65
C LEU A 92 2.32 1.45 0.85
#